data_AF-A0A2M8NQ74-F1
#
_entry.id   AF-A0A2M8NQ74-F1
#
_cell.length_a   1.000
_cell.length_b   1.000
_cell.length_c   1.000
_cell.angle_alpha   90.00
_cell.angle_beta   90.00
_cell.angle_gamma   90.00
#
_symmetry.space_group_name_H-M   'P 1'
#
loop_
_entity.id
_entity.type
_entity.pdbx_description
1 polymer ?
#
loop_
_entity_poly.entity_id
_entity_poly.type
_entity_poly.pdbx_seq_one_letter_code
_entity_poly.pdbx_strand_id
1 'polypeptide(L)'
;MSHAIVLPNDNFDAWLNATKAYTQAFEKVAVIRSPAGNDLNRYHTITAVNSPKTWFDDKPLDHIRRAYPLVVRVDIIEAKTPADLQTILAVRIANKDRYGEKSNVPPHIFERFTLAYPTKHRPARITRRFSTSTDANPDTHEGIDINTEAGADILCAASGKVVKVVTNTDSLNYGAYVQIATTVDGVTYTTTYAGLKDIKVQNNADVKV
;
A
#
# COMPACT_ATOMS: atom_id res chain seq x y z
N MET A 1 9.20 -1.93 -10.01
CA MET A 1 7.85 -1.73 -9.44
C MET A 1 6.86 -1.69 -10.59
N SER A 2 5.76 -2.45 -10.52
CA SER A 2 4.75 -2.47 -11.58
C SER A 2 3.90 -1.19 -11.52
N HIS A 3 3.70 -0.56 -12.68
CA HIS A 3 3.00 0.72 -12.80
C HIS A 3 1.97 0.62 -13.94
N ALA A 4 0.75 1.11 -13.68
CA ALA A 4 -0.23 1.34 -14.71
C ALA A 4 -0.78 2.77 -14.65
N ILE A 5 -1.05 3.36 -15.82
CA ILE A 5 -1.88 4.55 -15.98
C ILE A 5 -3.27 4.10 -16.44
N VAL A 6 -4.30 4.48 -15.69
CA VAL A 6 -5.70 4.15 -15.99
C VAL A 6 -6.36 5.36 -16.64
N LEU A 7 -6.89 5.13 -17.84
CA LEU A 7 -7.49 6.16 -18.68
C LEU A 7 -9.01 5.99 -18.79
N PRO A 8 -9.75 7.08 -19.06
CA PRO A 8 -11.18 7.02 -19.33
C PRO A 8 -11.49 6.13 -20.53
N ASN A 9 -12.65 5.45 -20.50
CA ASN A 9 -13.10 4.66 -21.65
C ASN A 9 -13.57 5.53 -22.82
N ASP A 10 -14.19 6.68 -22.50
CA ASP A 10 -14.72 7.58 -23.51
C ASP A 10 -13.58 8.29 -24.25
N ASN A 11 -13.68 8.34 -25.58
CA ASN A 11 -12.63 8.84 -26.47
C ASN A 11 -11.22 8.28 -26.15
N PHE A 12 -11.14 6.98 -25.81
CA PHE A 12 -9.92 6.37 -25.29
C PHE A 12 -8.68 6.59 -26.17
N ASP A 13 -8.82 6.59 -27.51
CA ASP A 13 -7.67 6.74 -28.40
C ASP A 13 -7.00 8.12 -28.25
N ALA A 14 -7.77 9.17 -27.97
CA ALA A 14 -7.22 10.49 -27.68
C ALA A 14 -6.43 10.49 -26.36
N TRP A 15 -6.97 9.85 -25.32
CA TRP A 15 -6.27 9.67 -24.03
C TRP A 15 -5.01 8.83 -24.18
N LEU A 16 -5.08 7.71 -24.91
CA LEU A 16 -3.95 6.85 -25.19
C LEU A 16 -2.84 7.64 -25.90
N ASN A 17 -3.21 8.42 -26.93
CA ASN A 17 -2.27 9.28 -27.64
C ASN A 17 -1.59 10.30 -26.71
N ALA A 18 -2.32 10.91 -25.78
CA ALA A 18 -1.77 11.83 -24.78
C ALA A 18 -0.70 11.19 -23.86
N THR A 19 -0.77 9.86 -23.64
CA THR A 19 0.19 9.14 -22.78
C THR A 19 1.45 8.63 -23.51
N LYS A 20 1.48 8.62 -24.85
CA LYS A 20 2.54 7.96 -25.63
C LYS A 20 3.94 8.42 -25.23
N ALA A 21 4.18 9.73 -25.21
CA ALA A 21 5.49 10.30 -24.86
C ALA A 21 5.92 9.89 -23.45
N TYR A 22 4.98 9.82 -22.50
CA TYR A 22 5.25 9.41 -21.14
C TYR A 22 5.61 7.93 -21.03
N THR A 23 4.89 7.06 -21.74
CA THR A 23 5.20 5.61 -21.78
C THR A 23 6.51 5.28 -22.50
N GLN A 24 7.00 6.18 -23.37
CA GLN A 24 8.31 6.09 -24.01
C GLN A 24 9.43 6.60 -23.10
N ALA A 25 9.16 7.66 -22.33
CA ALA A 25 10.13 8.25 -21.41
C ALA A 25 10.36 7.42 -20.14
N PHE A 26 9.35 6.69 -19.67
CA PHE A 26 9.43 5.86 -18.47
C PHE A 26 9.13 4.39 -18.78
N GLU A 27 10.05 3.51 -18.41
CA GLU A 27 9.89 2.07 -18.67
C GLU A 27 8.77 1.42 -17.86
N LYS A 28 8.18 0.34 -18.40
CA LYS A 28 7.23 -0.55 -17.71
C LYS A 28 5.99 0.19 -17.19
N VAL A 29 5.41 1.03 -18.03
CA VAL A 29 4.11 1.68 -17.78
C VAL A 29 3.05 0.98 -18.63
N ALA A 30 2.12 0.27 -17.97
CA ALA A 30 0.95 -0.28 -18.66
C ALA A 30 -0.10 0.81 -18.83
N VAL A 31 -0.77 0.87 -19.98
CA VAL A 31 -1.94 1.74 -20.18
C VAL A 31 -3.19 0.89 -20.09
N ILE A 32 -4.08 1.24 -19.18
CA ILE A 32 -5.31 0.48 -18.89
C ILE A 32 -6.51 1.32 -19.29
N ARG A 33 -7.37 0.73 -20.13
CA ARG A 33 -8.65 1.31 -20.51
C ARG A 33 -9.68 1.03 -19.41
N SER A 34 -10.05 2.06 -18.65
CA SER A 34 -11.03 1.99 -17.56
C SER A 34 -10.70 0.99 -16.43
N PRO A 35 -11.10 1.28 -15.19
CA PRO A 35 -11.07 0.26 -14.13
C PRO A 35 -12.08 -0.87 -14.37
N ALA A 36 -13.13 -0.66 -15.16
CA ALA A 36 -14.16 -1.67 -15.38
C ALA A 36 -13.61 -2.89 -16.15
N GLY A 37 -13.71 -4.08 -15.55
CA GLY A 37 -13.26 -5.34 -16.16
C GLY A 37 -11.74 -5.54 -16.15
N ASN A 38 -10.96 -4.65 -15.54
CA ASN A 38 -9.51 -4.78 -15.42
C ASN A 38 -9.10 -4.98 -13.95
N ASP A 39 -8.44 -6.09 -13.65
CA ASP A 39 -7.84 -6.27 -12.33
C ASP A 39 -6.59 -5.38 -12.20
N LEU A 40 -6.65 -4.39 -11.31
CA LEU A 40 -5.54 -3.50 -11.01
C LEU A 40 -4.60 -4.05 -9.92
N ASN A 41 -4.96 -5.14 -9.22
CA ASN A 41 -4.17 -5.70 -8.12
C ASN A 41 -2.79 -6.23 -8.54
N ARG A 42 -2.56 -6.44 -9.84
CA ARG A 42 -1.23 -6.78 -10.40
C ARG A 42 -0.24 -5.61 -10.42
N TYR A 43 -0.71 -4.38 -10.19
CA TYR A 43 0.11 -3.19 -10.18
C TYR A 43 0.29 -2.67 -8.74
N HIS A 44 1.54 -2.44 -8.36
CA HIS A 44 1.85 -1.79 -7.09
C HIS A 44 1.40 -0.32 -7.09
N THR A 45 1.63 0.36 -8.23
CA THR A 45 1.36 1.79 -8.40
C THR A 45 0.36 2.02 -9.53
N ILE A 46 -0.65 2.84 -9.28
CA ILE A 46 -1.64 3.28 -10.26
C ILE A 46 -1.60 4.81 -10.40
N THR A 47 -1.34 5.30 -11.61
CA THR A 47 -1.68 6.68 -11.98
C THR A 47 -3.13 6.70 -12.45
N ALA A 48 -4.01 7.31 -11.67
CA ALA A 48 -5.44 7.43 -11.92
C ALA A 48 -5.75 8.78 -12.57
N VAL A 49 -6.09 8.77 -13.86
CA VAL A 49 -6.58 9.99 -14.53
C VAL A 49 -8.02 10.25 -14.09
N ASN A 50 -8.24 11.33 -13.34
CA ASN A 50 -9.55 11.71 -12.85
C ASN A 50 -10.31 12.49 -13.94
N SER A 51 -11.20 11.79 -14.63
CA SER A 51 -12.11 12.34 -15.64
C SER A 51 -13.52 11.82 -15.36
N PRO A 52 -14.59 12.59 -15.65
CA PRO A 52 -15.95 12.22 -15.32
C PRO A 52 -16.33 10.81 -15.81
N LYS A 53 -17.07 10.07 -14.97
CA LYS A 53 -17.59 8.71 -15.20
C LYS A 53 -16.50 7.64 -15.35
N THR A 54 -15.25 7.93 -15.01
CA THR A 54 -14.15 6.94 -15.06
C THR A 54 -14.09 6.11 -13.79
N TRP A 55 -14.36 6.73 -12.64
CA TRP A 55 -14.26 6.12 -11.32
C TRP A 55 -15.63 6.06 -10.66
N PHE A 56 -15.80 5.17 -9.69
CA PHE A 56 -16.99 5.15 -8.86
C PHE A 56 -17.12 6.50 -8.13
N ASP A 57 -18.25 7.16 -8.30
CA ASP A 57 -18.54 8.52 -7.82
C ASP A 57 -17.50 9.59 -8.22
N ASP A 58 -16.75 9.40 -9.31
CA ASP A 58 -15.64 10.27 -9.73
C ASP A 58 -14.56 10.46 -8.64
N LYS A 59 -14.41 9.44 -7.79
CA LYS A 59 -13.42 9.39 -6.69
C LYS A 59 -12.42 8.26 -6.94
N PRO A 60 -11.33 8.52 -7.68
CA PRO A 60 -10.34 7.49 -8.01
C PRO A 60 -9.74 6.82 -6.77
N LEU A 61 -9.38 7.61 -5.75
CA LEU A 61 -8.73 7.08 -4.56
C LEU A 61 -9.65 6.11 -3.79
N ASP A 62 -10.89 6.52 -3.53
CA ASP A 62 -11.85 5.71 -2.78
C ASP A 62 -12.23 4.45 -3.56
N HIS A 63 -12.43 4.57 -4.88
CA HIS A 63 -12.67 3.43 -5.74
C HIS A 63 -11.51 2.43 -5.66
N ILE A 64 -10.27 2.90 -5.86
CA ILE A 64 -9.11 2.01 -5.88
C ILE A 64 -8.90 1.35 -4.51
N ARG A 65 -9.03 2.11 -3.42
CA ARG A 65 -8.85 1.57 -2.06
C ARG A 65 -9.86 0.48 -1.73
N ARG A 66 -11.10 0.62 -2.22
CA ARG A 66 -12.19 -0.35 -2.04
C ARG A 66 -12.03 -1.61 -2.90
N ALA A 67 -11.73 -1.44 -4.20
CA ALA A 67 -11.79 -2.54 -5.17
C ALA A 67 -10.47 -3.28 -5.34
N TYR A 68 -9.32 -2.62 -5.12
CA TYR A 68 -8.00 -3.15 -5.44
C TYR A 68 -7.07 -3.08 -4.22
N PRO A 69 -7.20 -4.01 -3.25
CA PRO A 69 -6.46 -3.96 -2.00
C PRO A 69 -4.94 -4.12 -2.16
N LEU A 70 -4.46 -4.68 -3.27
CA LEU A 70 -3.03 -4.85 -3.52
C LEU A 70 -2.37 -3.62 -4.16
N VAL A 71 -3.16 -2.60 -4.54
CA VAL A 71 -2.61 -1.31 -4.98
C VAL A 71 -2.14 -0.53 -3.74
N VAL A 72 -0.83 -0.28 -3.71
CA VAL A 72 -0.16 0.39 -2.59
C VAL A 72 -0.11 1.89 -2.82
N ARG A 73 0.25 2.33 -4.02
CA ARG A 73 0.39 3.74 -4.34
C ARG A 73 -0.61 4.17 -5.41
N VAL A 74 -1.31 5.25 -5.15
CA VAL A 74 -2.23 5.90 -6.09
C VAL A 74 -1.72 7.32 -6.36
N ASP A 75 -1.42 7.62 -7.61
CA ASP A 75 -1.10 8.95 -8.10
C ASP A 75 -2.29 9.47 -8.89
N ILE A 76 -2.92 10.56 -8.47
CA ILE A 76 -4.10 11.12 -9.12
C ILE A 76 -3.69 12.24 -10.06
N ILE A 77 -4.14 12.18 -11.30
CA ILE A 77 -4.01 13.28 -12.26
C ILE A 77 -5.38 13.88 -12.50
N GLU A 78 -5.55 15.13 -12.07
CA GLU A 78 -6.75 15.93 -12.37
C GLU A 78 -6.65 16.46 -13.82
N ALA A 79 -7.14 15.69 -14.79
CA ALA A 79 -7.15 16.06 -16.21
C ALA A 79 -8.55 15.89 -16.79
N LYS A 80 -9.15 17.00 -17.26
CA LYS A 80 -10.49 17.00 -17.85
C LYS A 80 -10.45 16.60 -19.33
N THR A 81 -9.35 16.85 -20.01
CA THR A 81 -9.15 16.55 -21.43
C THR A 81 -7.84 15.80 -21.70
N PRO A 82 -7.71 15.12 -22.85
CA PRO A 82 -6.44 14.54 -23.28
C PRO A 82 -5.30 15.56 -23.37
N ALA A 83 -5.60 16.82 -23.74
CA ALA A 83 -4.60 17.89 -23.81
C ALA A 83 -4.08 18.29 -22.43
N ASP A 84 -4.96 18.32 -21.41
CA ASP A 84 -4.55 18.55 -20.02
C ASP A 84 -3.62 17.45 -19.54
N LEU A 85 -3.99 16.18 -19.79
CA LEU A 85 -3.15 15.04 -19.43
C LEU A 85 -1.78 15.12 -20.12
N GLN A 86 -1.73 15.41 -21.41
CA GLN A 86 -0.49 15.55 -22.15
C GLN A 86 0.40 16.65 -21.54
N THR A 87 -0.19 17.80 -21.17
CA THR A 87 0.53 18.91 -20.53
C THR A 87 1.13 18.49 -19.19
N ILE A 88 0.34 17.84 -18.34
CA ILE A 88 0.78 17.37 -17.01
C ILE A 88 1.90 16.34 -17.15
N LEU A 89 1.75 15.37 -18.07
CA LEU A 89 2.76 14.35 -18.30
C LEU A 89 4.04 14.93 -18.93
N ALA A 90 3.94 15.95 -19.78
CA ALA A 90 5.11 16.62 -20.35
C ALA A 90 5.98 17.28 -19.27
N VAL A 91 5.37 17.92 -18.27
CA VAL A 91 6.09 18.48 -17.11
C VAL A 91 6.82 17.38 -16.35
N ARG A 92 6.16 16.25 -16.11
CA ARG A 92 6.74 15.08 -15.45
C ARG A 92 7.94 14.51 -16.22
N ILE A 93 7.84 14.40 -17.55
CA ILE A 93 8.95 13.96 -18.41
C ILE A 93 10.13 14.93 -18.30
N ALA A 94 9.89 16.24 -18.45
CA ALA A 94 10.94 17.27 -18.39
C ALA A 94 11.68 17.24 -17.04
N ASN A 95 10.96 17.01 -15.95
CA ASN A 95 11.52 16.95 -14.60
C ASN A 95 12.10 15.57 -14.24
N LYS A 96 12.04 14.58 -15.14
CA LYS A 96 12.35 13.17 -14.85
C LYS A 96 11.62 12.66 -13.61
N ASP A 97 10.36 13.06 -13.48
CA ASP A 97 9.52 12.82 -12.31
C ASP A 97 8.35 11.91 -12.69
N ARG A 98 8.58 10.60 -12.60
CA ARG A 98 7.64 9.58 -13.06
C ARG A 98 6.24 9.79 -12.45
N TYR A 99 6.11 9.93 -11.14
CA TYR A 99 4.81 10.00 -10.48
C TYR A 99 4.39 11.42 -10.06
N GLY A 100 5.19 12.44 -10.36
CA GLY A 100 4.97 13.78 -9.80
C GLY A 100 5.42 13.90 -8.33
N GLU A 101 6.35 13.05 -7.89
CA GLU A 101 6.84 13.03 -6.49
C GLU A 101 7.50 14.34 -6.09
N LYS A 102 8.11 15.06 -7.05
CA LYS A 102 8.77 16.34 -6.81
C LYS A 102 7.78 17.49 -6.64
N SER A 103 6.53 17.32 -7.06
CA SER A 103 5.48 18.34 -7.03
C SER A 103 4.18 17.82 -6.41
N ASN A 104 4.27 17.14 -5.26
CA ASN A 104 3.11 16.61 -4.54
C ASN A 104 2.35 17.67 -3.71
N VAL A 105 2.21 18.88 -4.25
CA VAL A 105 1.53 20.02 -3.63
C VAL A 105 0.62 20.68 -4.68
N PRO A 106 -0.72 20.62 -4.54
CA PRO A 106 -1.47 19.89 -3.49
C PRO A 106 -1.26 18.37 -3.57
N PRO A 107 -1.52 17.62 -2.48
CA PRO A 107 -1.31 16.17 -2.45
C PRO A 107 -2.10 15.45 -3.55
N HIS A 108 -1.39 14.69 -4.38
CA HIS A 108 -1.98 13.85 -5.42
C HIS A 108 -1.42 12.42 -5.40
N ILE A 109 -0.33 12.16 -4.67
CA ILE A 109 0.18 10.82 -4.39
C ILE A 109 -0.28 10.38 -3.02
N PHE A 110 -0.94 9.22 -2.98
CA PHE A 110 -1.48 8.60 -1.79
C PHE A 110 -0.93 7.19 -1.66
N GLU A 111 -0.28 6.91 -0.54
CA GLU A 111 0.21 5.59 -0.22
C GLU A 111 -0.71 4.92 0.80
N ARG A 112 -0.91 3.62 0.63
CA ARG A 112 -1.53 2.78 1.64
C ARG A 112 -0.50 2.48 2.71
N PHE A 113 -0.93 2.47 3.97
CA PHE A 113 -0.11 1.90 5.03
C PHE A 113 0.10 0.41 4.78
N THR A 114 1.36 0.00 4.59
CA THR A 114 1.75 -1.39 4.38
C THR A 114 2.69 -1.86 5.48
N LEU A 115 2.60 -3.15 5.80
CA LEU A 115 3.48 -3.82 6.73
C LEU A 115 4.54 -4.62 5.97
N ALA A 116 5.81 -4.36 6.27
CA ALA A 116 6.91 -5.19 5.81
C ALA A 116 6.85 -6.58 6.46
N TYR A 117 7.36 -7.58 5.76
CA TYR A 117 7.39 -8.94 6.29
C TYR A 117 8.38 -9.01 7.47
N PRO A 118 7.96 -9.42 8.68
CA PRO A 118 8.70 -9.14 9.91
C PRO A 118 9.85 -10.12 10.20
N THR A 119 10.18 -11.01 9.27
CA THR A 119 11.30 -11.96 9.44
C THR A 119 12.02 -12.25 8.13
N LYS A 120 13.31 -12.56 8.22
CA LYS A 120 14.12 -13.04 7.10
C LYS A 120 14.00 -14.55 6.90
N HIS A 121 13.39 -15.30 7.83
CA HIS A 121 13.21 -16.74 7.70
C HIS A 121 12.41 -17.10 6.44
N ARG A 122 12.80 -18.19 5.77
CA ARG A 122 12.19 -18.65 4.52
C ARG A 122 11.88 -20.14 4.58
N PRO A 123 10.79 -20.61 3.94
CA PRO A 123 9.90 -19.86 3.04
C PRO A 123 8.99 -18.87 3.78
N ALA A 124 8.72 -17.73 3.14
CA ALA A 124 7.77 -16.74 3.64
C ALA A 124 6.36 -17.32 3.48
N ARG A 125 5.73 -17.68 4.60
CA ARG A 125 4.44 -18.36 4.62
C ARG A 125 3.65 -17.94 5.86
N ILE A 126 2.37 -17.65 5.65
CA ILE A 126 1.38 -17.56 6.72
C ILE A 126 0.92 -19.00 7.04
N THR A 127 1.15 -19.43 8.28
CA THR A 127 0.78 -20.77 8.77
C THR A 127 -0.63 -20.80 9.36
N ARG A 128 -1.12 -19.67 9.86
CA ARG A 128 -2.49 -19.49 10.34
C ARG A 128 -2.98 -18.09 9.99
N ARG A 129 -4.22 -17.99 9.51
CA ARG A 129 -4.85 -16.73 9.09
C ARG A 129 -5.64 -16.12 10.23
N PHE A 130 -5.82 -14.81 10.15
CA PHE A 130 -6.77 -14.08 11.00
C PHE A 130 -8.18 -14.64 10.83
N SER A 131 -8.89 -14.74 11.93
CA SER A 131 -10.27 -15.19 11.99
C SER A 131 -11.00 -14.56 13.18
N THR A 132 -12.27 -14.30 12.97
CA THR A 132 -13.21 -13.70 13.92
C THR A 132 -14.29 -14.70 14.30
N SER A 133 -15.03 -14.41 15.36
CA SER A 133 -16.17 -15.23 15.78
C SER A 133 -17.32 -15.25 14.76
N THR A 134 -17.31 -14.33 13.79
CA THR A 134 -18.28 -14.28 12.69
C THR A 134 -17.86 -15.08 11.46
N ASP A 135 -16.62 -15.58 11.41
CA ASP A 135 -16.17 -16.45 10.33
C ASP A 135 -16.75 -17.85 10.51
N ALA A 136 -16.87 -18.61 9.42
CA ALA A 136 -17.45 -19.95 9.40
C ALA A 136 -16.67 -21.02 10.19
N ASN A 137 -15.68 -20.61 11.00
CA ASN A 137 -14.78 -21.47 11.75
C ASN A 137 -14.73 -20.99 13.22
N PRO A 138 -14.90 -21.87 14.22
CA PRO A 138 -14.98 -21.47 15.64
C PRO A 138 -13.62 -21.05 16.23
N ASP A 139 -12.55 -21.18 15.47
CA ASP A 139 -11.20 -20.89 15.93
C ASP A 139 -10.87 -19.41 15.71
N THR A 140 -11.24 -18.56 16.67
CA THR A 140 -10.93 -17.12 16.66
C THR A 140 -9.42 -16.91 16.79
N HIS A 141 -8.83 -16.15 15.87
CA HIS A 141 -7.39 -15.87 15.85
C HIS A 141 -7.15 -14.40 15.52
N GLU A 142 -6.73 -13.64 16.55
CA GLU A 142 -6.59 -12.18 16.52
C GLU A 142 -5.30 -11.69 15.84
N GLY A 143 -4.77 -12.47 14.89
CA GLY A 143 -3.53 -12.16 14.19
C GLY A 143 -3.26 -13.08 13.01
N ILE A 144 -2.01 -13.16 12.59
CA ILE A 144 -1.53 -14.18 11.65
C ILE A 144 -0.32 -14.88 12.26
N ASP A 145 -0.25 -16.19 12.09
CA ASP A 145 0.96 -16.93 12.41
C ASP A 145 1.85 -16.95 11.17
N ILE A 146 3.12 -16.60 11.36
CA ILE A 146 4.13 -16.55 10.32
C ILE A 146 5.14 -17.66 10.54
N ASN A 147 5.45 -18.42 9.49
CA ASN A 147 6.49 -19.43 9.51
C ASN A 147 7.83 -18.79 9.92
N THR A 148 8.41 -19.31 11.00
CA THR A 148 9.68 -18.86 11.57
C THR A 148 10.36 -20.03 12.28
N GLU A 149 11.57 -19.82 12.77
CA GLU A 149 12.31 -20.77 13.60
C GLU A 149 12.74 -20.12 14.92
N ALA A 150 13.01 -20.95 15.93
CA ALA A 150 13.43 -20.46 17.23
C ALA A 150 14.75 -19.68 17.13
N GLY A 151 14.76 -18.44 17.63
CA GLY A 151 15.93 -17.56 17.60
C GLY A 151 16.06 -16.71 16.33
N ALA A 152 15.15 -16.84 15.36
CA ALA A 152 15.12 -15.94 14.22
C ALA A 152 14.80 -14.49 14.65
N ASP A 153 15.47 -13.53 14.00
CA ASP A 153 15.21 -12.12 14.21
C ASP A 153 13.78 -11.76 13.77
N ILE A 154 13.07 -11.05 14.65
CA ILE A 154 11.79 -10.42 14.36
C ILE A 154 12.02 -8.91 14.25
N LEU A 155 11.72 -8.37 13.08
CA LEU A 155 11.90 -6.96 12.72
C LEU A 155 10.54 -6.25 12.75
N CYS A 156 10.55 -4.95 13.05
CA CYS A 156 9.35 -4.14 12.94
C CYS A 156 8.88 -4.08 11.49
N ALA A 157 7.60 -4.34 11.26
CA ALA A 157 6.95 -4.27 9.96
C ALA A 157 6.69 -2.82 9.50
N ALA A 158 6.68 -1.88 10.44
CA ALA A 158 6.53 -0.45 10.16
C ALA A 158 7.35 0.36 11.17
N SER A 159 7.87 1.51 10.71
CA SER A 159 8.56 2.46 11.57
C SER A 159 7.55 3.06 12.56
N GLY A 160 7.97 3.31 13.79
CA GLY A 160 7.06 3.79 14.82
C GLY A 160 7.72 3.86 16.18
N LYS A 161 6.88 3.88 17.22
CA LYS A 161 7.31 3.94 18.62
C LYS A 161 6.86 2.69 19.36
N VAL A 162 7.76 2.09 20.14
CA VAL A 162 7.43 0.97 21.01
C VAL A 162 6.55 1.49 22.16
N VAL A 163 5.31 1.01 22.23
CA VAL A 163 4.32 1.44 23.23
C VAL A 163 4.12 0.43 24.34
N LYS A 164 4.43 -0.84 24.09
CA LYS A 164 4.37 -1.89 25.10
C LYS A 164 5.43 -2.95 24.85
N VAL A 165 6.08 -3.36 25.94
CA VAL A 165 6.98 -4.51 25.99
C VAL A 165 6.51 -5.39 27.14
N VAL A 166 6.17 -6.63 26.83
CA VAL A 166 5.83 -7.65 27.82
C VAL A 166 6.82 -8.79 27.65
N THR A 167 7.57 -9.09 28.70
CA THR A 167 8.63 -10.12 28.67
C THR A 167 8.15 -11.50 29.12
N ASN A 168 6.93 -11.59 29.63
CA ASN A 168 6.27 -12.81 30.10
C ASN A 168 4.81 -12.81 29.61
N THR A 169 3.93 -13.59 30.24
CA THR A 169 2.50 -13.63 29.90
C THR A 169 1.71 -12.57 30.68
N ASP A 170 0.80 -11.85 30.01
CA ASP A 170 -0.20 -10.98 30.64
C ASP A 170 -1.63 -11.44 30.30
N SER A 171 -2.65 -10.61 30.58
CA SER A 171 -4.05 -10.94 30.33
C SER A 171 -4.40 -11.21 28.87
N LEU A 172 -3.57 -10.80 27.91
CA LEU A 172 -3.77 -11.09 26.48
C LEU A 172 -3.28 -12.49 26.11
N ASN A 173 -2.54 -13.16 26.99
CA ASN A 173 -2.05 -14.53 26.81
C ASN A 173 -1.24 -14.76 25.51
N TYR A 174 -0.56 -13.74 25.01
CA TYR A 174 0.29 -13.80 23.80
C TYR A 174 1.73 -14.29 24.07
N GLY A 175 2.04 -14.70 25.31
CA GLY A 175 3.42 -14.87 25.76
C GLY A 175 4.17 -13.55 25.80
N ALA A 176 5.49 -13.56 25.62
CA ALA A 176 6.25 -12.32 25.51
C ALA A 176 5.99 -11.64 24.15
N TYR A 177 5.76 -10.33 24.17
CA TYR A 177 5.43 -9.57 22.97
C TYR A 177 5.88 -8.11 23.03
N VAL A 178 5.93 -7.48 21.85
CA VAL A 178 6.16 -6.04 21.67
C VAL A 178 5.00 -5.45 20.88
N GLN A 179 4.54 -4.26 21.27
CA GLN A 179 3.62 -3.44 20.49
C GLN A 179 4.30 -2.17 19.99
N ILE A 180 4.12 -1.90 18.70
CA ILE A 180 4.64 -0.71 18.02
C ILE A 180 3.45 0.09 17.50
N ALA A 181 3.37 1.36 17.88
CA ALA A 181 2.42 2.32 17.34
C ALA A 181 3.05 3.07 16.16
N THR A 182 2.34 3.10 15.03
CA THR A 182 2.71 3.82 13.83
C THR A 182 1.56 4.74 13.42
N THR A 183 1.83 6.04 13.28
CA THR A 183 0.83 7.01 12.84
C THR A 183 1.03 7.34 11.36
N VAL A 184 -0.02 7.13 10.56
CA VAL A 184 -0.06 7.48 9.13
C VAL A 184 -1.36 8.23 8.86
N ASP A 185 -1.25 9.40 8.23
CA ASP A 185 -2.39 10.27 7.89
C ASP A 185 -3.32 10.55 9.09
N GLY A 186 -2.74 10.77 10.27
CA GLY A 186 -3.47 11.04 11.51
C GLY A 186 -4.14 9.81 12.15
N VAL A 187 -4.03 8.63 11.54
CA VAL A 187 -4.53 7.36 12.07
C VAL A 187 -3.38 6.59 12.71
N THR A 188 -3.57 6.17 13.96
CA THR A 188 -2.59 5.35 14.68
C THR A 188 -2.93 3.87 14.53
N TYR A 189 -2.01 3.12 13.93
CA TYR A 189 -2.04 1.66 13.82
C TYR A 189 -1.15 1.07 14.91
N THR A 190 -1.56 -0.06 15.48
CA THR A 190 -0.72 -0.82 16.43
C THR A 190 -0.41 -2.18 15.84
N THR A 191 0.87 -2.56 15.84
CA THR A 191 1.33 -3.89 15.44
C THR A 191 1.86 -4.63 16.66
N THR A 192 1.41 -5.88 16.86
CA THR A 192 1.82 -6.74 17.97
C THR A 192 2.68 -7.88 17.43
N TYR A 193 3.86 -8.08 18.00
CA TYR A 193 4.78 -9.18 17.69
C TYR A 193 4.84 -10.10 18.90
N ALA A 194 4.21 -11.27 18.84
CA ALA A 194 4.02 -12.20 19.95
C ALA A 194 4.91 -13.44 19.86
N GLY A 195 4.96 -14.23 20.95
CA GLY A 195 5.77 -15.45 21.02
C GLY A 195 7.28 -15.19 20.99
N LEU A 196 7.72 -14.02 21.47
CA LEU A 196 9.12 -13.62 21.45
C LEU A 196 9.91 -14.32 22.57
N LYS A 197 11.23 -14.49 22.38
CA LYS A 197 12.13 -15.04 23.40
C LYS A 197 13.09 -13.99 23.97
N ASP A 198 13.64 -13.13 23.11
CA ASP A 198 14.71 -12.19 23.46
C ASP A 198 14.41 -10.82 22.85
N ILE A 199 13.75 -9.97 23.62
CA ILE A 199 13.28 -8.65 23.16
C ILE A 199 14.43 -7.64 23.26
N LYS A 200 14.83 -7.07 22.11
CA LYS A 200 15.95 -6.12 22.00
C LYS A 200 15.58 -4.64 22.09
N VAL A 201 14.29 -4.34 22.25
CA VAL A 201 13.78 -2.96 22.31
C VAL A 201 13.17 -2.65 23.67
N GLN A 202 13.06 -1.36 23.98
CA GLN A 202 12.49 -0.87 25.24
C GLN A 202 11.24 -0.04 24.97
N ASN A 203 10.38 0.11 25.99
CA ASN A 203 9.26 1.04 25.93
C ASN A 203 9.76 2.45 25.57
N ASN A 204 9.00 3.14 24.72
CA ASN A 204 9.29 4.45 24.16
C ASN A 204 10.45 4.53 23.16
N ALA A 205 11.09 3.41 22.79
CA ALA A 205 12.11 3.42 21.75
C ALA A 205 11.49 3.69 20.36
N ASP A 206 12.18 4.48 19.55
CA ASP A 206 11.87 4.62 18.13
C ASP A 206 12.47 3.44 17.36
N VAL A 207 11.69 2.86 16.44
CA VAL A 207 12.09 1.75 15.59
C VAL A 207 11.87 2.08 14.12
N LYS A 208 12.73 1.56 13.26
CA LYS A 208 12.70 1.81 11.82
C LYS A 208 12.83 0.50 11.05
N VAL A 209 12.06 0.39 9.97
CA VAL A 209 12.16 -0.70 8.98
C VAL A 209 13.48 -0.63 8.23
#